data_AF-A0A323U4S6-F1
#
_entry.id   AF-A0A323U4S6-F1
#
_cell.length_a   1.000
_cell.length_b   1.000
_cell.length_c   1.000
_cell.angle_alpha   90.00
_cell.angle_beta   90.00
_cell.angle_gamma   90.00
#
_symmetry.space_group_name_H-M   'P 1'
#
loop_
_entity.id
_entity.type
_entity.pdbx_description
1 polymer ?
#
loop_
_entity_poly.entity_id
_entity_poly.type
_entity_poly.pdbx_seq_one_letter_code
_entity_poly.pdbx_strand_id
1 'polypeptide(L)'
;MVLILNGPNLNMLGRREPEIYGRTTLEELEELCEAWGAELGLGVVNRQSNYEGQLVEWVQGAEAEGFMAILLNPGALTHYSVALLDAIRSQPLPVVEVHLSNIHAREEFRRHSVTAQAARGLVSGFGPLSYKMALSYLAEVLEVGP
;
A
#
# COMPACT_ATOMS: atom_id res chain seq x y z
N MET A 1 3.06 3.90 14.54
CA MET A 1 2.10 3.02 13.81
C MET A 1 2.30 3.19 12.31
N VAL A 2 2.00 2.18 11.51
CA VAL A 2 2.02 2.21 10.03
C VAL A 2 0.59 2.27 9.51
N LEU A 3 0.33 3.21 8.60
CA LEU A 3 -0.94 3.30 7.88
C LEU A 3 -0.86 2.51 6.58
N ILE A 4 -1.71 1.51 6.42
CA ILE A 4 -1.86 0.76 5.18
C ILE A 4 -3.05 1.32 4.40
N LEU A 5 -2.79 1.80 3.19
CA LEU A 5 -3.80 2.38 2.31
C LEU A 5 -4.01 1.52 1.08
N ASN A 6 -5.25 1.08 0.86
CA ASN A 6 -5.67 0.30 -0.29
C ASN A 6 -6.56 1.12 -1.21
N GLY A 7 -6.19 1.21 -2.48
CA GLY A 7 -6.87 2.01 -3.48
C GLY A 7 -8.08 1.33 -4.11
N PRO A 8 -8.53 1.84 -5.28
CA PRO A 8 -9.77 1.39 -5.88
C PRO A 8 -9.78 -0.09 -6.27
N ASN A 9 -10.93 -0.72 -6.04
CA ASN A 9 -11.25 -2.13 -6.31
C ASN A 9 -10.56 -3.16 -5.43
N LEU A 10 -9.68 -2.77 -4.49
CA LEU A 10 -9.06 -3.74 -3.57
C LEU A 10 -10.11 -4.36 -2.62
N ASN A 11 -11.21 -3.66 -2.34
CA ASN A 11 -12.36 -4.21 -1.61
C ASN A 11 -13.07 -5.38 -2.35
N MET A 12 -12.70 -5.65 -3.61
CA MET A 12 -13.25 -6.75 -4.42
C MET A 12 -12.31 -7.97 -4.49
N LEU A 13 -11.21 -7.98 -3.73
CA LEU A 13 -10.33 -9.14 -3.58
C LEU A 13 -11.09 -10.39 -3.14
N GLY A 14 -10.62 -11.57 -3.55
CA GLY A 14 -11.27 -12.86 -3.32
C GLY A 14 -12.55 -13.11 -4.12
N ARG A 15 -13.16 -12.07 -4.72
CA ARG A 15 -14.40 -12.18 -5.51
C ARG A 15 -14.19 -12.03 -7.02
N ARG A 16 -13.11 -11.38 -7.45
CA ARG A 16 -12.84 -11.04 -8.86
C ARG A 16 -11.51 -11.64 -9.34
N GLU A 17 -11.52 -12.24 -10.52
CA GLU A 17 -10.32 -12.72 -11.24
C GLU A 17 -9.33 -13.48 -10.33
N PRO A 18 -9.76 -14.57 -9.65
CA PRO A 18 -8.96 -15.24 -8.62
C PRO A 18 -7.65 -15.84 -9.16
N GLU A 19 -7.55 -16.05 -10.47
CA GLU A 19 -6.31 -16.52 -11.11
C GLU A 19 -5.23 -15.44 -11.16
N ILE A 20 -5.59 -14.15 -11.08
CA ILE A 20 -4.64 -13.03 -11.09
C ILE A 20 -4.33 -12.54 -9.67
N TYR A 21 -5.34 -12.45 -8.81
CA TYR A 21 -5.21 -11.83 -7.49
C TYR A 21 -5.22 -12.84 -6.32
N GLY A 22 -5.43 -14.12 -6.61
CA GLY A 22 -5.62 -15.15 -5.59
C GLY A 22 -7.03 -15.15 -5.02
N ARG A 23 -7.24 -15.99 -4.00
CA ARG A 23 -8.53 -16.13 -3.30
C ARG A 23 -8.63 -15.31 -2.01
N THR A 24 -7.52 -14.72 -1.58
CA THR A 24 -7.46 -13.91 -0.37
C THR A 24 -8.38 -12.71 -0.49
N THR A 25 -9.27 -12.49 0.49
CA THR A 25 -10.11 -11.28 0.53
C THR A 25 -9.32 -10.08 1.05
N LEU A 26 -9.91 -8.88 0.99
CA LEU A 26 -9.27 -7.72 1.60
C LEU A 26 -9.21 -7.88 3.13
N GLU A 27 -10.29 -8.36 3.75
CA GLU A 27 -10.36 -8.56 5.20
C GLU A 27 -9.27 -9.54 5.66
N GLU A 28 -9.09 -10.67 4.96
CA GLU A 28 -8.01 -11.62 5.26
C GLU A 28 -6.61 -11.00 5.08
N LEU A 29 -6.43 -10.13 4.09
CA LEU A 29 -5.17 -9.41 3.89
C LEU A 29 -4.90 -8.40 5.01
N GLU A 30 -5.93 -7.71 5.49
CA GLU A 30 -5.83 -6.75 6.61
C GLU A 30 -5.44 -7.47 7.91
N GLU A 31 -6.08 -8.62 8.20
CA GLU A 31 -5.73 -9.48 9.34
C GLU A 31 -4.28 -9.98 9.26
N LEU A 32 -3.83 -10.40 8.08
CA LEU A 32 -2.43 -10.79 7.85
C LEU A 32 -1.47 -9.62 8.09
N CYS A 33 -1.81 -8.42 7.62
CA CYS A 33 -0.97 -7.24 7.81
C CYS A 33 -0.88 -6.82 9.28
N GLU A 34 -1.97 -6.93 10.04
CA GLU A 34 -1.98 -6.69 11.48
C GLU A 34 -1.12 -7.71 12.23
N ALA A 35 -1.24 -9.00 11.88
CA ALA A 35 -0.41 -10.06 12.45
C ALA A 35 1.08 -9.85 12.14
N TRP A 36 1.44 -9.56 10.88
CA TRP A 36 2.83 -9.27 10.51
C TRP A 36 3.35 -7.99 11.14
N GLY A 37 2.51 -6.96 11.28
CA GLY A 37 2.85 -5.77 12.03
C GLY A 37 3.24 -6.12 13.47
N ALA A 38 2.39 -6.88 14.17
CA ALA A 38 2.67 -7.31 15.54
C ALA A 38 3.95 -8.16 15.64
N GLU A 39 4.19 -9.08 14.71
CA GLU A 39 5.45 -9.85 14.61
C GLU A 39 6.69 -8.95 14.48
N LEU A 40 6.56 -7.80 13.81
CA LEU A 40 7.63 -6.84 13.55
C LEU A 40 7.68 -5.69 14.57
N GLY A 41 6.89 -5.73 15.65
CA GLY A 41 6.81 -4.65 16.64
C GLY A 41 6.09 -3.38 16.15
N LEU A 42 5.37 -3.46 15.02
CA LEU A 42 4.63 -2.35 14.41
C LEU A 42 3.13 -2.43 14.71
N GLY A 43 2.56 -1.35 15.25
CA GLY A 43 1.11 -1.15 15.19
C GLY A 43 0.68 -0.80 13.77
N VAL A 44 -0.33 -1.49 13.23
CA VAL A 44 -0.84 -1.32 11.86
C VAL A 44 -2.30 -0.85 11.89
N VAL A 45 -2.66 0.05 10.98
CA VAL A 45 -4.05 0.44 10.72
C VAL A 45 -4.31 0.33 9.23
N ASN A 46 -5.35 -0.40 8.85
CA ASN A 46 -5.76 -0.57 7.46
C ASN A 46 -6.88 0.40 7.10
N ARG A 47 -6.81 1.01 5.91
CA ARG A 47 -7.90 1.76 5.29
C ARG A 47 -7.99 1.45 3.80
N GLN A 48 -9.20 1.47 3.25
CA GLN A 48 -9.45 1.29 1.83
C GLN A 48 -10.41 2.35 1.32
N SER A 49 -10.18 2.86 0.10
CA SER A 49 -11.16 3.70 -0.58
C SER A 49 -11.14 3.54 -2.09
N ASN A 50 -12.33 3.64 -2.69
CA ASN A 50 -12.51 3.77 -4.13
C ASN A 50 -12.43 5.22 -4.63
N TYR A 51 -12.34 6.19 -3.72
CA TYR A 51 -12.29 7.61 -4.03
C TYR A 51 -10.86 8.13 -3.92
N GLU A 52 -10.34 8.69 -5.00
CA GLU A 52 -8.99 9.28 -5.06
C GLU A 52 -8.79 10.36 -3.99
N GLY A 53 -9.75 11.29 -3.86
CA GLY A 53 -9.69 12.36 -2.87
C GLY A 53 -9.56 11.85 -1.43
N GLN A 54 -10.21 10.73 -1.10
CA GLN A 54 -10.12 10.15 0.24
C GLN A 54 -8.71 9.62 0.55
N LEU A 55 -8.05 8.99 -0.43
CA LEU A 55 -6.67 8.55 -0.26
C LEU A 55 -5.72 9.75 -0.13
N VAL A 56 -5.96 10.81 -0.91
CA VAL A 56 -5.20 12.07 -0.80
C VAL A 56 -5.33 12.64 0.62
N GLU A 57 -6.54 12.75 1.15
CA GLU A 57 -6.79 13.24 2.51
C GLU A 57 -6.08 12.39 3.58
N TRP A 58 -6.14 11.06 3.46
CA TRP A 58 -5.47 10.17 4.40
C TRP A 58 -3.94 10.27 4.32
N VAL A 59 -3.37 10.40 3.12
CA VAL A 59 -1.92 10.61 2.96
C VAL A 59 -1.49 11.92 3.61
N GLN A 60 -2.23 13.01 3.38
CA GLN A 60 -1.92 14.33 3.93
C GLN A 60 -2.11 14.39 5.46
N GLY A 61 -3.13 13.71 5.98
CA GLY A 61 -3.45 13.69 7.41
C GLY A 61 -2.62 12.71 8.25
N ALA A 62 -1.89 11.79 7.60
CA ALA A 62 -1.27 10.65 8.29
C ALA A 62 -0.34 11.06 9.45
N GLU A 63 0.52 12.06 9.25
CA GLU A 63 1.44 12.53 10.30
C GLU A 63 0.66 13.13 11.48
N ALA A 64 -0.35 13.96 11.19
CA ALA A 64 -1.17 14.60 12.23
C ALA A 64 -1.98 13.57 13.05
N GLU A 65 -2.33 12.43 12.44
CA GLU A 65 -2.96 11.29 13.11
C GLU A 65 -1.96 10.40 13.89
N GLY A 66 -0.65 10.71 13.86
CA GLY A 66 0.38 10.00 14.62
C GLY A 66 0.96 8.75 13.91
N PHE A 67 0.73 8.61 12.60
CA PHE A 67 1.39 7.57 11.82
C PHE A 67 2.85 7.93 11.57
N MET A 68 3.69 6.90 11.45
CA MET A 68 5.14 7.04 11.25
C MET A 68 5.57 6.65 9.84
N ALA A 69 4.74 5.91 9.11
CA ALA A 69 4.99 5.46 7.74
C ALA A 69 3.67 5.11 7.05
N ILE A 70 3.70 5.10 5.72
CA ILE A 70 2.58 4.68 4.88
C ILE A 70 3.02 3.50 4.01
N LEU A 71 2.22 2.45 3.98
CA LEU A 71 2.30 1.39 2.98
C LEU A 71 1.10 1.54 2.06
N LEU A 72 1.34 1.82 0.78
CA LEU A 72 0.30 2.20 -0.16
C LEU A 72 0.20 1.17 -1.29
N ASN A 73 -0.98 0.59 -1.47
CA ASN A 73 -1.37 -0.03 -2.73
C ASN A 73 -2.36 0.89 -3.44
N PRO A 74 -1.93 1.69 -4.44
CA PRO A 74 -2.81 2.65 -5.10
C PRO A 74 -3.90 1.99 -5.96
N GLY A 75 -3.85 0.67 -6.17
CA GLY A 75 -4.69 -0.02 -7.15
C GLY A 75 -4.54 0.60 -8.53
N ALA A 76 -5.65 0.93 -9.19
CA ALA A 76 -5.61 1.55 -10.51
C ALA A 76 -4.99 2.95 -10.53
N LEU A 77 -5.02 3.68 -9.40
CA LEU A 77 -4.55 5.07 -9.32
C LEU A 77 -3.05 5.19 -9.55
N THR A 78 -2.29 4.12 -9.34
CA THR A 78 -0.84 4.10 -9.60
C THR A 78 -0.52 4.52 -11.03
N HIS A 79 -1.41 4.24 -11.99
CA HIS A 79 -1.14 4.46 -13.41
C HIS A 79 -1.45 5.89 -13.90
N TYR A 80 -2.17 6.70 -13.13
CA TYR A 80 -2.64 8.00 -13.64
C TYR A 80 -2.84 9.10 -12.58
N SER A 81 -2.82 8.80 -11.28
CA SER A 81 -3.13 9.80 -10.25
C SER A 81 -1.91 10.66 -9.94
N VAL A 82 -1.82 11.79 -10.63
CA VAL A 82 -0.87 12.86 -10.27
C VAL A 82 -1.23 13.50 -8.93
N ALA A 83 -2.53 13.57 -8.60
CA ALA A 83 -2.96 14.11 -7.31
C ALA A 83 -2.45 13.28 -6.13
N LEU A 84 -2.49 11.95 -6.21
CA LEU A 84 -1.95 11.08 -5.18
C LEU A 84 -0.41 11.14 -5.12
N LEU A 85 0.26 11.25 -6.28
CA LEU A 85 1.70 11.51 -6.32
C LEU A 85 2.09 12.78 -5.56
N ASP A 86 1.39 13.88 -5.81
CA ASP A 86 1.67 15.17 -5.16
C ASP A 86 1.31 15.13 -3.66
N ALA A 87 0.26 14.41 -3.29
CA ALA A 87 -0.07 14.16 -1.88
C ALA A 87 1.07 13.44 -1.15
N ILE A 88 1.65 12.39 -1.75
CA ILE A 88 2.80 11.67 -1.18
C ILE A 88 4.00 12.61 -0.99
N ARG A 89 4.26 13.51 -1.95
CA ARG A 89 5.35 14.50 -1.89
C ARG A 89 5.13 15.62 -0.87
N SER A 90 3.87 15.89 -0.51
CA SER A 90 3.49 16.98 0.39
C SER A 90 3.60 16.65 1.88
N GLN A 91 3.97 15.43 2.23
CA GLN A 91 4.05 14.94 3.61
C GLN A 91 5.43 14.29 3.88
N PRO A 92 5.91 14.22 5.13
CA PRO A 92 7.29 13.83 5.43
C PRO A 92 7.51 12.33 5.68
N LEU A 93 6.46 11.55 5.91
CA LEU A 93 6.55 10.13 6.27
C LEU A 93 7.08 9.29 5.10
N PRO A 94 7.89 8.25 5.37
CA PRO A 94 8.28 7.29 4.35
C PRO A 94 7.05 6.54 3.81
N VAL A 95 6.94 6.48 2.48
CA VAL A 95 5.90 5.73 1.77
C VAL A 95 6.52 4.58 1.00
N VAL A 96 6.00 3.37 1.14
CA VAL A 96 6.35 2.21 0.30
C VAL A 96 5.15 1.83 -0.55
N GLU A 97 5.35 1.74 -1.86
CA GLU A 97 4.30 1.30 -2.77
C GLU A 97 4.31 -0.22 -2.92
N VAL A 98 3.13 -0.85 -2.91
CA VAL A 98 2.99 -2.29 -3.11
C VAL A 98 1.92 -2.62 -4.14
N HIS A 99 2.14 -3.73 -4.85
CA HIS A 99 1.16 -4.36 -5.74
C HIS A 99 1.14 -5.86 -5.52
N LEU A 100 -0.08 -6.42 -5.47
CA LEU A 100 -0.27 -7.87 -5.41
C LEU A 100 0.24 -8.55 -6.70
N SER A 101 -0.18 -8.04 -7.87
CA SER A 101 0.26 -8.55 -9.17
C SER A 101 1.54 -7.90 -9.65
N ASN A 102 2.28 -8.58 -10.54
CA ASN A 102 3.43 -8.00 -11.22
C ASN A 102 2.92 -7.02 -12.30
N ILE A 103 3.00 -5.73 -12.04
CA ILE A 103 2.47 -4.70 -12.97
C ILE A 103 3.24 -4.65 -14.29
N HIS A 104 4.50 -5.10 -14.32
CA HIS A 104 5.32 -5.13 -15.53
C HIS A 104 4.99 -6.29 -16.47
N ALA A 105 4.42 -7.38 -15.94
CA ALA A 105 3.95 -8.52 -16.73
C ALA A 105 2.58 -8.26 -17.39
N ARG A 106 1.97 -7.11 -17.13
CA ARG A 106 0.63 -6.74 -17.56
C ARG A 106 0.64 -5.84 -18.81
N GLU A 107 -0.55 -5.35 -19.18
CA GLU A 107 -0.79 -4.43 -20.29
C GLU A 107 0.13 -3.19 -20.19
N GLU A 108 0.50 -2.61 -21.33
CA GLU A 108 1.49 -1.53 -21.40
C GLU A 108 1.17 -0.35 -20.47
N PHE A 109 -0.10 0.07 -20.42
CA PHE A 109 -0.55 1.16 -19.56
C PHE A 109 -0.41 0.87 -18.05
N ARG A 110 -0.18 -0.40 -17.66
CA ARG A 110 0.03 -0.80 -16.27
C ARG A 110 1.50 -0.85 -15.85
N ARG A 111 2.42 -0.82 -16.80
CA ARG A 111 3.86 -0.98 -16.52
C ARG A 111 4.48 0.28 -15.92
N HIS A 112 3.80 1.42 -16.05
CA HIS A 112 4.22 2.68 -15.45
C HIS A 112 3.41 2.96 -14.18
N SER A 113 4.13 3.34 -13.13
CA SER A 113 3.58 3.89 -11.90
C SER A 113 3.97 5.37 -11.79
N VAL A 114 2.96 6.22 -11.74
CA VAL A 114 3.05 7.65 -11.45
C VAL A 114 3.41 7.85 -9.98
N THR A 115 2.74 7.12 -9.07
CA THR A 115 2.92 7.29 -7.62
C THR A 115 4.27 6.79 -7.10
N ALA A 116 4.85 5.76 -7.70
CA ALA A 116 6.11 5.17 -7.25
C ALA A 116 7.29 6.15 -7.33
N GLN A 117 7.17 7.23 -8.12
CA GLN A 117 8.16 8.30 -8.21
C GLN A 117 8.36 9.08 -6.90
N ALA A 118 7.39 9.01 -5.97
CA ALA A 118 7.50 9.61 -4.64
C ALA A 118 7.60 8.58 -3.50
N ALA A 119 7.56 7.29 -3.81
CA ALA A 119 7.76 6.23 -2.83
C ALA A 119 9.25 5.97 -2.58
N ARG A 120 9.59 5.46 -1.39
CA ARG A 120 10.92 4.96 -1.03
C ARG A 120 11.31 3.73 -1.84
N GLY A 121 10.33 2.92 -2.21
CA GLY A 121 10.49 1.70 -2.97
C GLY A 121 9.15 1.14 -3.43
N LEU A 122 9.23 0.17 -4.33
CA LEU A 122 8.09 -0.51 -4.95
C LEU A 122 8.27 -2.02 -4.79
N VAL A 123 7.28 -2.70 -4.21
CA VAL A 123 7.23 -4.17 -4.14
C VAL A 123 6.05 -4.66 -4.97
N SER A 124 6.28 -5.40 -6.05
CA SER A 124 5.22 -5.82 -6.98
C SER A 124 5.35 -7.29 -7.37
N GLY A 125 4.23 -8.01 -7.35
CA GLY A 125 4.12 -9.34 -7.95
C GLY A 125 4.28 -10.53 -7.02
N PHE A 126 4.33 -10.31 -5.71
CA PHE A 126 4.46 -11.38 -4.72
C PHE A 126 3.15 -11.67 -3.97
N GLY A 127 2.01 -11.23 -4.52
CA GLY A 127 0.71 -11.38 -3.88
C GLY A 127 0.69 -10.70 -2.49
N PRO A 128 0.00 -11.28 -1.49
CA PRO A 128 -0.02 -10.76 -0.12
C PRO A 128 1.38 -10.55 0.48
N LEU A 129 2.38 -11.34 0.10
CA LEU A 129 3.75 -11.18 0.62
C LEU A 129 4.39 -9.84 0.23
N SER A 130 3.90 -9.17 -0.82
CA SER A 130 4.31 -7.79 -1.14
C SER A 130 4.10 -6.85 0.06
N TYR A 131 3.02 -7.03 0.83
CA TYR A 131 2.74 -6.24 2.02
C TYR A 131 3.68 -6.60 3.18
N LYS A 132 3.91 -7.91 3.43
CA LYS A 132 4.85 -8.34 4.47
C LYS A 132 6.25 -7.78 4.24
N MET A 133 6.77 -7.88 3.01
CA MET A 133 8.10 -7.38 2.67
C MET A 133 8.22 -5.86 2.85
N ALA A 134 7.17 -5.11 2.48
CA ALA A 134 7.14 -3.67 2.71
C ALA A 134 7.07 -3.32 4.20
N LEU A 135 6.29 -4.05 5.00
CA LEU A 135 6.25 -3.88 6.46
C LEU A 135 7.60 -4.19 7.10
N SER A 136 8.28 -5.27 6.68
CA SER A 136 9.62 -5.60 7.17
C SER A 136 10.62 -4.49 6.88
N TYR A 137 10.61 -3.94 5.66
CA TYR A 137 11.45 -2.78 5.34
C TYR A 137 11.11 -1.56 6.23
N LEU A 138 9.82 -1.28 6.43
CA LEU A 138 9.40 -0.16 7.29
C LEU A 138 9.79 -0.37 8.75
N ALA A 139 9.78 -1.59 9.28
CA ALA A 139 10.23 -1.89 10.64
C ALA A 139 11.70 -1.49 10.84
N GLU A 140 12.56 -1.87 9.89
CA GLU A 140 13.98 -1.50 9.88
C GLU A 140 14.17 0.03 9.77
N VAL A 141 13.43 0.68 8.87
CA VAL A 141 13.53 2.15 8.67
C VAL A 141 13.08 2.94 9.89
N LEU A 142 12.09 2.43 10.61
CA LEU A 142 11.58 3.07 11.84
C LEU A 142 12.41 2.71 13.08
N GLU A 143 13.51 1.98 12.91
CA GLU A 143 14.38 1.48 13.99
C GLU A 143 13.61 0.71 15.06
N VAL A 144 12.53 0.04 14.65
CA VAL A 144 11.78 -0.87 15.51
C VAL A 144 12.57 -2.16 15.57
N GLY A 145 13.50 -2.22 16.53
CA GLY A 145 14.23 -3.45 16.83
C GLY A 145 13.32 -4.52 17.44
N PRO A 146 13.69 -5.80 17.33
CA PRO A 146 13.06 -6.88 18.10
C PRO A 146 13.22 -6.70 19.62
#